data_AF-A0A364Y6J8-F1
#
_entry.id   AF-A0A364Y6J8-F1
#
_cell.length_a   1.000
_cell.length_b   1.000
_cell.length_c   1.000
_cell.angle_alpha   90.00
_cell.angle_beta   90.00
_cell.angle_gamma   90.00
#
_symmetry.space_group_name_H-M   'P 1'
#
loop_
_entity.id
_entity.type
_entity.pdbx_description
1 polymer ?
#
loop_
_entity_poly.entity_id
_entity_poly.type
_entity_poly.pdbx_seq_one_letter_code
_entity_poly.pdbx_strand_id
1 'polypeptide(L)'
;MEILGSALQVGYELMYGQKFSGDRKTLLQGLPKRNLVYELAGLNNMLKSAIEKEFKIDPEEQMKILMYFCNGNYNASLPYRQRLQLIYNYLQQKPGGGMPVLFSRATILVCLNEILAETELDVDDSYGWTIEARKKFLDYFLCVTDLVSSYQVQDDSDKFRPIENLAAGSGFLNELNVVNDPFFTVYRFVCLSEFMESDDALSSSFDQHFKNMNIEHLNFARHVMSMCMFSKTTDHDNRLAESNVVSNAVGFCIEIKRS
;
A
#
# COMPACT_ATOMS: atom_id res chain seq x y z
N MET A 1 14.54 2.80 18.95
CA MET A 1 13.71 2.57 17.77
C MET A 1 12.35 2.20 18.30
N GLU A 2 11.44 3.17 18.37
CA GLU A 2 10.09 2.97 18.91
C GLU A 2 9.37 1.99 18.00
N ILE A 3 9.01 0.84 18.57
CA ILE A 3 8.11 -0.12 17.96
C ILE A 3 6.80 0.63 17.77
N LEU A 4 6.45 0.98 16.54
CA LEU A 4 5.09 1.33 16.15
C LEU A 4 4.17 0.32 16.83
N GLY A 5 3.38 0.76 17.82
CA GLY A 5 2.40 -0.08 18.51
C GLY A 5 1.60 -0.82 17.44
N SER A 6 1.75 -2.14 17.39
CA SER A 6 1.44 -2.95 16.21
C SER A 6 0.01 -2.67 15.74
N ALA A 7 -0.13 -2.06 14.56
CA ALA A 7 -1.42 -1.84 13.94
C ALA A 7 -2.06 -3.21 13.65
N LEU A 8 -3.22 -3.49 14.26
CA LEU A 8 -3.93 -4.74 14.05
C LEU A 8 -4.91 -4.57 12.90
N GLN A 9 -4.69 -5.29 11.81
CA GLN A 9 -5.67 -5.38 10.72
C GLN A 9 -6.95 -6.05 11.22
N VAL A 10 -8.09 -5.37 11.05
CA VAL A 10 -9.40 -5.86 11.47
C VAL A 10 -10.11 -6.44 10.26
N GLY A 11 -10.05 -7.76 10.12
CA GLY A 11 -10.81 -8.48 9.09
C GLY A 11 -12.14 -9.03 9.61
N TYR A 12 -12.75 -9.92 8.82
CA TYR A 12 -14.12 -10.40 9.02
C TYR A 12 -14.26 -11.17 10.33
N GLU A 13 -13.31 -12.04 10.66
CA GLU A 13 -13.33 -12.83 11.89
C GLU A 13 -13.31 -11.94 13.14
N LEU A 14 -12.46 -10.91 13.16
CA LEU A 14 -12.43 -9.97 14.27
C LEU A 14 -13.71 -9.13 14.33
N MET A 15 -14.28 -8.76 13.19
CA MET A 15 -15.50 -7.97 13.12
C MET A 15 -16.75 -8.74 13.59
N TYR A 16 -16.91 -9.99 13.15
CA TYR A 16 -18.12 -10.79 13.40
C TYR A 16 -17.96 -11.88 14.46
N GLY A 17 -16.73 -12.12 14.94
CA GLY A 17 -16.43 -13.17 15.91
C GLY A 17 -16.45 -14.59 15.32
N GLN A 18 -16.53 -14.72 14.00
CA GLN A 18 -16.56 -15.99 13.29
C GLN A 18 -15.91 -15.85 11.92
N LYS A 19 -15.30 -16.92 11.41
CA LYS A 19 -14.81 -16.98 10.04
C LYS A 19 -15.96 -17.02 9.05
N PHE A 20 -15.79 -16.36 7.91
CA PHE A 20 -16.72 -16.50 6.79
C PHE A 20 -16.66 -17.95 6.27
N SER A 21 -17.82 -18.61 6.21
CA SER A 21 -17.92 -20.04 5.87
C SER A 21 -18.06 -20.33 4.37
N GLY A 22 -18.27 -19.30 3.55
CA GLY A 22 -18.39 -19.41 2.10
C GLY A 22 -17.10 -19.01 1.37
N ASP A 23 -17.15 -19.07 0.03
CA ASP A 23 -16.16 -18.40 -0.81
C ASP A 23 -16.42 -16.90 -0.78
N ARG A 24 -15.44 -16.10 -0.30
CA ARG A 24 -15.56 -14.64 -0.22
C ARG A 24 -15.98 -14.01 -1.55
N LYS A 25 -15.62 -14.59 -2.69
CA LYS A 25 -16.01 -14.08 -4.02
C LYS A 25 -17.52 -14.09 -4.24
N THR A 26 -18.27 -14.96 -3.55
CA THR A 26 -19.74 -14.97 -3.66
C THR A 26 -20.37 -13.66 -3.15
N LEU A 27 -19.69 -12.92 -2.28
CA LEU A 27 -20.14 -11.62 -1.80
C LEU A 27 -20.16 -10.56 -2.90
N LEU A 28 -19.38 -10.75 -3.97
CA LEU A 28 -19.34 -9.86 -5.13
C LEU A 28 -20.43 -10.17 -6.17
N GLN A 29 -21.21 -11.24 -6.02
CA GLN A 29 -22.24 -11.60 -6.98
C GLN A 29 -23.31 -10.50 -7.12
N GLY A 30 -23.56 -10.09 -8.36
CA GLY A 30 -24.49 -9.03 -8.70
C GLY A 30 -23.95 -7.61 -8.51
N LEU A 31 -22.65 -7.46 -8.23
CA LEU A 31 -21.95 -6.17 -8.22
C LEU A 31 -21.13 -6.05 -9.51
N PRO A 32 -21.34 -5.00 -10.34
CA PRO A 32 -20.53 -4.81 -11.54
C PRO A 32 -19.07 -4.56 -11.19
N LYS A 33 -18.17 -5.31 -11.81
CA LYS A 33 -16.72 -5.24 -11.62
C LYS A 33 -16.16 -3.87 -11.89
N ARG A 34 -16.64 -3.17 -12.92
CA ARG A 34 -16.22 -1.79 -13.18
C ARG A 34 -16.49 -0.89 -11.97
N ASN A 35 -17.65 -1.04 -11.35
CA ASN A 35 -18.03 -0.28 -10.16
C ASN A 35 -17.19 -0.69 -8.94
N LEU A 36 -16.88 -1.99 -8.79
CA LEU A 36 -15.97 -2.47 -7.75
C LEU A 36 -14.55 -1.86 -7.91
N VAL A 37 -14.03 -1.81 -9.13
CA VAL A 37 -12.72 -1.21 -9.42
C VAL A 37 -12.72 0.28 -9.10
N TYR A 38 -13.78 1.01 -9.47
CA TYR A 38 -13.91 2.43 -9.12
C TYR A 38 -14.02 2.65 -7.61
N GLU A 39 -14.77 1.80 -6.91
CA GLU A 39 -14.90 1.88 -5.45
C GLU A 39 -13.55 1.64 -4.77
N LEU A 40 -12.77 0.66 -5.22
CA LEU A 40 -11.42 0.38 -4.73
C LEU A 40 -10.45 1.52 -5.03
N ALA A 41 -10.52 2.12 -6.22
CA ALA A 41 -9.71 3.29 -6.58
C ALA A 41 -10.06 4.51 -5.70
N GLY A 42 -11.36 4.74 -5.46
CA GLY A 42 -11.84 5.78 -4.55
C GLY A 42 -11.35 5.55 -3.12
N LEU A 43 -11.48 4.32 -2.61
CA LEU A 43 -10.98 3.92 -1.29
C LEU A 43 -9.47 4.13 -1.15
N ASN A 44 -8.69 3.79 -2.18
CA ASN A 44 -7.25 4.00 -2.20
C ASN A 44 -6.89 5.50 -2.10
N ASN A 45 -7.61 6.36 -2.82
CA ASN A 45 -7.44 7.81 -2.74
C ASN A 45 -7.86 8.39 -1.38
N MET A 46 -8.89 7.82 -0.73
CA MET A 46 -9.28 8.22 0.62
C MET A 46 -8.22 7.85 1.66
N LEU A 47 -7.57 6.67 1.53
CA LEU A 47 -6.50 6.25 2.43
C LEU A 47 -5.22 7.05 2.26
N LYS A 48 -4.91 7.49 1.05
CA LYS A 48 -3.75 8.33 0.75
C LYS A 48 -4.01 9.06 -0.55
N SER A 49 -4.27 10.36 -0.46
CA SER A 49 -4.38 11.19 -1.66
C SER A 49 -3.02 11.29 -2.36
N ALA A 50 -3.03 11.65 -3.64
CA ALA A 50 -1.81 11.78 -4.45
C ALA A 50 -0.77 12.76 -3.86
N ILE A 51 -1.21 13.71 -3.02
CA ILE A 51 -0.37 14.75 -2.42
C ILE A 51 0.07 14.45 -0.99
N GLU A 52 -0.52 13.45 -0.35
CA GLU A 52 -0.20 13.07 1.03
C GLU A 52 0.95 12.04 1.05
N LYS A 53 1.81 12.12 2.07
CA LYS A 53 2.97 11.23 2.21
C LYS A 53 2.63 9.93 2.93
N GLU A 54 1.82 10.04 3.97
CA GLU A 54 1.46 8.95 4.89
C GLU A 54 0.05 8.44 4.62
N PHE A 55 -0.20 7.21 5.05
CA PHE A 55 -1.54 6.62 4.98
C PHE A 55 -2.38 7.06 6.18
N LYS A 56 -3.65 7.32 5.93
CA LYS A 56 -4.65 7.67 6.95
C LYS A 56 -5.08 6.43 7.74
N ILE A 57 -4.25 6.05 8.70
CA ILE A 57 -4.46 4.91 9.60
C ILE A 57 -5.04 5.32 10.95
N ASP A 58 -5.22 6.62 11.19
CA ASP A 58 -5.78 7.09 12.44
C ASP A 58 -7.26 6.69 12.58
N PRO A 59 -7.76 6.50 13.82
CA PRO A 59 -9.13 6.05 14.04
C PRO A 59 -10.20 6.96 13.45
N GLU A 60 -9.96 8.27 13.37
CA GLU A 60 -10.96 9.22 12.86
C GLU A 60 -11.15 9.05 11.36
N GLU A 61 -10.07 8.96 10.60
CA GLU A 61 -10.11 8.73 9.15
C GLU A 61 -10.65 7.34 8.80
N GLN A 62 -10.25 6.30 9.54
CA GLN A 62 -10.83 4.96 9.40
C GLN A 62 -12.34 4.97 9.63
N MET A 63 -12.81 5.78 10.58
CA MET A 63 -14.23 5.96 10.87
C MET A 63 -14.97 6.73 9.77
N LYS A 64 -14.34 7.74 9.16
CA LYS A 64 -14.89 8.48 8.00
C LYS A 64 -15.11 7.54 6.82
N ILE A 65 -14.13 6.68 6.54
CA ILE A 65 -14.23 5.68 5.46
C ILE A 65 -15.33 4.65 5.75
N LEU A 66 -15.44 4.17 7.00
CA LEU A 66 -16.53 3.26 7.39
C LEU A 66 -17.90 3.93 7.20
N MET A 67 -18.05 5.20 7.58
CA MET A 67 -19.30 5.95 7.37
C MET A 67 -19.66 6.10 5.90
N TYR A 68 -18.68 6.22 5.01
CA TYR A 68 -18.91 6.23 3.57
C TYR A 68 -19.55 4.91 3.08
N PHE A 69 -19.05 3.75 3.52
CA PHE A 69 -19.68 2.45 3.19
C PHE A 69 -21.09 2.30 3.79
N CYS A 70 -21.35 2.97 4.90
CA CYS A 70 -22.69 3.04 5.48
C CYS A 70 -23.58 4.13 4.86
N ASN A 71 -23.14 4.78 3.77
CA ASN A 71 -23.86 5.88 3.10
C ASN A 71 -24.25 7.02 4.07
N GLY A 72 -23.37 7.35 5.02
CA GLY A 72 -23.65 8.34 6.06
C GLY A 72 -24.66 7.89 7.12
N ASN A 73 -25.23 6.69 7.02
CA ASN A 73 -26.24 6.19 7.95
C ASN A 73 -25.58 5.70 9.25
N TYR A 74 -25.83 6.44 10.34
CA TYR A 74 -25.33 6.12 11.66
C TYR A 74 -25.79 4.76 12.18
N ASN A 75 -27.05 4.38 11.93
CA ASN A 75 -27.59 3.10 12.41
C ASN A 75 -26.95 1.92 11.67
N ALA A 76 -26.63 2.09 10.40
CA ALA A 76 -25.93 1.06 9.62
C ALA A 76 -24.46 0.89 10.06
N SER A 77 -23.81 1.96 10.56
CA SER A 77 -22.42 1.91 11.02
C SER A 77 -22.27 1.47 12.48
N LEU A 78 -23.33 1.57 13.28
CA LEU A 78 -23.31 1.31 14.72
C LEU A 78 -22.71 -0.06 15.10
N PRO A 79 -23.05 -1.19 14.45
CA PRO A 79 -22.49 -2.49 14.81
C PRO A 79 -20.97 -2.55 14.64
N TYR A 80 -20.46 -2.00 13.52
CA TYR A 80 -19.03 -1.95 13.23
C TYR A 80 -18.29 -1.04 14.22
N ARG A 81 -18.88 0.11 14.56
CA ARG A 81 -18.34 1.06 15.54
C ARG A 81 -18.18 0.44 16.93
N GLN A 82 -19.24 -0.21 17.40
CA GLN A 82 -19.21 -0.88 18.70
C GLN A 82 -18.13 -1.96 18.73
N ARG A 83 -18.01 -2.74 17.66
CA ARG A 83 -16.98 -3.77 17.57
C ARG A 83 -15.56 -3.19 17.52
N LEU A 84 -15.32 -2.17 16.70
CA LEU A 84 -14.03 -1.48 16.64
C LEU A 84 -13.64 -0.88 17.98
N GLN A 85 -14.59 -0.31 18.73
CA GLN A 85 -14.33 0.21 20.07
C GLN A 85 -13.90 -0.90 21.03
N LEU A 86 -14.52 -2.08 20.98
CA LEU A 86 -14.13 -3.23 21.78
C LEU A 86 -12.71 -3.70 21.42
N ILE A 87 -12.39 -3.78 20.13
CA ILE A 87 -11.05 -4.16 19.65
C ILE A 87 -10.01 -3.13 20.10
N TYR A 88 -10.31 -1.83 19.94
CA TYR A 88 -9.45 -0.75 20.39
C TYR A 88 -9.17 -0.85 21.89
N ASN A 89 -10.20 -0.96 22.73
CA ASN A 89 -10.05 -1.09 24.18
C ASN A 89 -9.18 -2.30 24.56
N TYR A 90 -9.35 -3.43 23.85
CA TYR A 90 -8.52 -4.61 24.05
C TYR A 90 -7.04 -4.38 23.66
N LEU A 91 -6.78 -3.69 22.55
CA LEU A 91 -5.42 -3.37 22.10
C LEU A 91 -4.72 -2.38 23.05
N GLN A 92 -5.44 -1.41 23.60
CA GLN A 92 -4.90 -0.45 24.57
C GLN A 92 -4.49 -1.09 25.91
N GLN A 93 -5.01 -2.28 26.23
CA GLN A 93 -4.60 -3.05 27.42
C GLN A 93 -3.31 -3.84 27.20
N LYS A 94 -2.80 -3.94 25.96
CA LYS A 94 -1.56 -4.67 25.66
C LYS A 94 -0.32 -3.78 25.82
N PRO A 95 0.83 -4.35 26.24
CA PRO A 95 2.10 -3.63 26.26
C PRO A 95 2.42 -3.06 24.86
N GLY A 96 2.73 -1.77 24.79
CA GLY A 96 3.02 -1.06 23.55
C GLY A 96 1.81 -0.41 22.87
N GLY A 97 0.59 -0.76 23.28
CA GLY A 97 -0.64 -0.26 22.66
C GLY A 97 -0.76 -0.66 21.18
N GLY A 98 -1.94 -0.46 20.59
CA GLY A 98 -2.16 -0.76 19.18
C GLY A 98 -3.41 -0.07 18.65
N MET A 99 -3.44 0.12 17.33
CA MET A 99 -4.57 0.73 16.63
C MET A 99 -5.25 -0.31 15.74
N PRO A 100 -6.58 -0.45 15.79
CA PRO A 100 -7.31 -1.26 14.82
C PRO A 100 -7.31 -0.54 13.46
N VAL A 101 -6.89 -1.24 12.41
CA VAL A 101 -6.90 -0.74 11.04
C VAL A 101 -7.91 -1.56 10.24
N LEU A 102 -8.99 -0.92 9.79
CA LEU A 102 -10.05 -1.58 9.04
C LEU A 102 -9.74 -1.60 7.54
N PHE A 103 -9.16 -0.50 7.05
CA PHE A 103 -8.85 -0.27 5.65
C PHE A 103 -7.35 -0.08 5.47
N SER A 104 -6.74 -0.94 4.65
CA SER A 104 -5.33 -0.86 4.30
C SER A 104 -5.11 -0.98 2.80
N ARG A 105 -4.00 -0.41 2.32
CA ARG A 105 -3.63 -0.50 0.92
C ARG A 105 -3.34 -1.94 0.49
N ALA A 106 -2.75 -2.75 1.38
CA ALA A 106 -2.47 -4.16 1.09
C ALA A 106 -3.77 -4.92 0.74
N THR A 107 -4.83 -4.74 1.54
CA THR A 107 -6.14 -5.31 1.24
C THR A 107 -6.68 -4.82 -0.11
N ILE A 108 -6.60 -3.52 -0.39
CA ILE A 108 -7.07 -2.95 -1.67
C ILE A 108 -6.38 -3.61 -2.87
N LEU A 109 -5.05 -3.76 -2.81
CA LEU A 109 -4.28 -4.33 -3.91
C LEU A 109 -4.65 -5.80 -4.16
N VAL A 110 -4.87 -6.57 -3.09
CA VAL A 110 -5.34 -7.96 -3.21
C VAL A 110 -6.75 -8.02 -3.78
N CYS A 111 -7.67 -7.15 -3.32
CA CYS A 111 -9.01 -7.05 -3.90
C CYS A 111 -8.96 -6.74 -5.41
N LEU A 112 -8.15 -5.75 -5.81
CA LEU A 112 -7.98 -5.40 -7.23
C LEU A 112 -7.44 -6.58 -8.03
N ASN A 113 -6.42 -7.27 -7.53
CA ASN A 113 -5.86 -8.45 -8.20
C ASN A 113 -6.89 -9.57 -8.35
N GLU A 114 -7.68 -9.86 -7.30
CA GLU A 114 -8.74 -10.87 -7.36
C GLU A 114 -9.85 -10.52 -8.37
N ILE A 115 -10.28 -9.25 -8.41
CA ILE A 115 -11.36 -8.79 -9.29
C ILE A 115 -10.89 -8.73 -10.76
N LEU A 116 -9.66 -8.26 -11.01
CA LEU A 116 -9.10 -8.14 -12.36
C LEU A 116 -8.66 -9.48 -12.97
N ALA A 117 -8.35 -10.48 -12.14
CA ALA A 117 -7.99 -11.81 -12.62
C ALA A 117 -9.15 -12.54 -13.34
N GLU A 118 -10.39 -12.07 -13.17
CA GLU A 118 -11.56 -12.63 -13.84
C GLU A 118 -11.84 -11.89 -15.14
N THR A 119 -11.70 -12.58 -16.27
CA THR A 119 -11.35 -12.11 -17.62
C THR A 119 -12.21 -11.02 -18.29
N GLU A 120 -13.34 -10.60 -17.73
CA GLU A 120 -14.18 -9.57 -18.35
C GLU A 120 -14.74 -8.59 -17.30
N LEU A 121 -14.55 -7.30 -17.56
CA LEU A 121 -15.20 -6.20 -16.84
C LEU A 121 -16.62 -6.06 -17.41
N ASP A 122 -17.63 -6.40 -16.62
CA ASP A 122 -19.01 -6.07 -16.93
C ASP A 122 -19.25 -4.56 -16.76
N VAL A 123 -20.02 -4.01 -17.68
CA VAL A 123 -20.41 -2.59 -17.70
C VAL A 123 -21.91 -2.52 -17.47
N ASP A 124 -22.29 -1.94 -16.33
CA ASP A 124 -23.65 -1.49 -16.07
C ASP A 124 -23.60 -0.02 -15.65
N ASP A 125 -23.76 0.87 -16.63
CA ASP A 125 -23.75 2.32 -16.41
C ASP A 125 -24.97 2.81 -15.60
N SER A 126 -25.97 1.94 -15.37
CA SER A 126 -27.16 2.24 -14.55
C SER A 126 -27.03 1.80 -13.09
N TYR A 127 -25.92 1.13 -12.74
CA TYR A 127 -25.75 0.54 -11.42
C TYR A 127 -25.64 1.59 -10.31
N GLY A 128 -26.60 1.56 -9.39
CA GLY A 128 -26.62 2.37 -8.17
C GLY A 128 -26.20 1.57 -6.93
N TRP A 129 -25.23 2.09 -6.18
CA TRP A 129 -24.81 1.50 -4.91
C TRP A 129 -25.93 1.57 -3.86
N THR A 130 -26.54 0.42 -3.53
CA THR A 130 -27.43 0.30 -2.37
C THR A 130 -26.64 0.07 -1.07
N ILE A 131 -27.29 0.22 0.08
CA ILE A 131 -26.66 -0.07 1.39
C ILE A 131 -26.28 -1.55 1.48
N GLU A 132 -27.11 -2.45 0.96
CA GLU A 132 -26.87 -3.88 0.94
C GLU A 132 -25.69 -4.24 0.04
N ALA A 133 -25.58 -3.61 -1.13
CA ALA A 133 -24.44 -3.77 -2.03
C ALA A 133 -23.14 -3.29 -1.38
N ARG A 134 -23.15 -2.11 -0.75
CA ARG A 134 -22.00 -1.58 -0.01
C ARG A 134 -21.62 -2.48 1.16
N LYS A 135 -22.60 -3.03 1.89
CA LYS A 135 -22.36 -3.99 2.96
C LYS A 135 -21.71 -5.27 2.43
N LYS A 136 -22.24 -5.86 1.35
CA LYS A 136 -21.64 -7.04 0.72
C LYS A 136 -20.19 -6.80 0.32
N PHE A 137 -19.92 -5.64 -0.27
CA PHE A 137 -18.55 -5.26 -0.66
C PHE A 137 -17.65 -5.02 0.56
N LEU A 138 -18.15 -4.40 1.64
CA LEU A 138 -17.43 -4.28 2.90
C LEU A 138 -17.12 -5.66 3.51
N ASP A 139 -18.10 -6.57 3.55
CA ASP A 139 -17.91 -7.94 4.04
C ASP A 139 -16.85 -8.70 3.21
N TYR A 140 -16.86 -8.53 1.88
CA TYR A 140 -15.82 -9.05 0.99
C TYR A 140 -14.45 -8.47 1.36
N PHE A 141 -14.36 -7.14 1.50
CA PHE A 141 -13.13 -6.45 1.85
C PHE A 141 -12.55 -6.96 3.18
N LEU A 142 -13.41 -7.15 4.20
CA LEU A 142 -13.01 -7.71 5.49
C LEU A 142 -12.50 -9.15 5.38
N CYS A 143 -13.11 -9.97 4.52
CA CYS A 143 -12.61 -11.33 4.26
C CYS A 143 -11.23 -11.31 3.60
N VAL A 144 -10.98 -10.37 2.69
CA VAL A 144 -9.65 -10.19 2.10
C VAL A 144 -8.66 -9.67 3.13
N THR A 145 -9.07 -8.81 4.06
CA THR A 145 -8.22 -8.38 5.18
C THR A 145 -7.78 -9.55 6.06
N ASP A 146 -8.66 -10.51 6.35
CA ASP A 146 -8.27 -11.74 7.07
C ASP A 146 -7.19 -12.53 6.30
N LEU A 147 -7.35 -12.65 4.98
CA LEU A 147 -6.36 -13.30 4.11
C LEU A 147 -5.01 -12.58 4.16
N VAL A 148 -5.00 -11.26 3.99
CA VAL A 148 -3.77 -10.45 4.03
C VAL A 148 -3.08 -10.57 5.40
N SER A 149 -3.86 -10.52 6.47
CA SER A 149 -3.34 -10.67 7.83
C SER A 149 -2.68 -12.03 8.05
N SER A 150 -3.21 -13.08 7.42
CA SER A 150 -2.61 -14.42 7.48
C SER A 150 -1.25 -14.52 6.79
N TYR A 151 -1.00 -13.71 5.75
CA TYR A 151 0.31 -13.66 5.09
C TYR A 151 1.37 -12.98 5.97
N GLN A 152 1.01 -11.91 6.68
CA GLN A 152 1.92 -11.24 7.61
C GLN A 152 2.39 -12.17 8.74
N VAL A 153 1.50 -13.02 9.24
CA VAL A 153 1.84 -14.04 10.26
C VAL A 153 2.77 -15.13 9.68
N GLN A 154 2.73 -15.38 8.36
CA GLN A 154 3.63 -16.33 7.70
C GLN A 154 5.01 -15.74 7.40
N ASP A 155 5.10 -14.45 7.08
CA ASP A 155 6.38 -13.76 6.83
C ASP A 155 7.24 -13.60 8.09
N ASP A 156 6.62 -13.56 9.28
CA ASP A 156 7.34 -13.61 10.57
C ASP A 156 8.05 -14.96 10.80
N SER A 157 7.86 -15.96 9.93
CA SER A 157 8.62 -17.21 9.97
C SER A 157 9.91 -17.11 9.14
N ASP A 158 10.94 -16.39 9.63
CA ASP A 158 12.40 -16.44 9.33
C ASP A 158 12.93 -16.90 7.94
N LYS A 159 12.12 -16.95 6.87
CA LYS A 159 12.44 -17.67 5.64
C LYS A 159 12.72 -16.76 4.45
N PHE A 160 12.35 -15.48 4.53
CA PHE A 160 12.60 -14.53 3.47
C PHE A 160 13.64 -13.50 3.91
N ARG A 161 14.61 -13.24 3.03
CA ARG A 161 15.59 -12.18 3.25
C ARG A 161 14.86 -10.83 3.15
N PRO A 162 15.28 -9.79 3.89
CA PRO A 162 14.61 -8.49 3.86
C PRO A 162 14.47 -7.87 2.46
N ILE A 163 15.34 -8.24 1.51
CA ILE A 163 15.24 -7.80 0.11
C ILE A 163 14.10 -8.47 -0.67
N GLU A 164 13.75 -9.71 -0.35
CA GLU A 164 12.61 -10.42 -0.96
C GLU A 164 11.30 -9.77 -0.48
N ASN A 165 11.24 -9.41 0.80
CA ASN A 165 10.16 -8.61 1.38
C ASN A 165 10.09 -7.20 0.75
N LEU A 166 11.25 -6.57 0.51
CA LEU A 166 11.33 -5.26 -0.13
C LEU A 166 10.84 -5.31 -1.59
N ALA A 167 11.26 -6.31 -2.36
CA ALA A 167 10.89 -6.49 -3.77
C ALA A 167 9.39 -6.79 -3.93
N ALA A 168 8.83 -7.62 -3.05
CA ALA A 168 7.40 -7.92 -3.03
C ALA A 168 6.54 -6.68 -2.68
N GLY A 169 7.03 -5.79 -1.81
CA GLY A 169 6.32 -4.58 -1.38
C GLY A 169 6.49 -3.35 -2.28
N SER A 170 7.53 -3.29 -3.11
CA SER A 170 7.94 -2.04 -3.79
C SER A 170 7.74 -1.99 -5.30
N GLY A 171 7.44 -3.12 -5.96
CA GLY A 171 7.43 -3.23 -7.43
C GLY A 171 6.48 -2.30 -8.19
N PHE A 172 5.48 -1.70 -7.53
CA PHE A 172 4.48 -0.83 -8.19
C PHE A 172 4.27 0.54 -7.52
N LEU A 173 5.00 0.87 -6.43
CA LEU A 173 4.63 1.99 -5.55
C LEU A 173 5.53 3.23 -5.62
N ASN A 174 6.58 3.24 -6.44
CA ASN A 174 7.61 4.28 -6.32
C ASN A 174 7.69 5.30 -7.45
N GLU A 175 7.18 5.04 -8.65
CA GLU A 175 7.36 5.99 -9.78
C GLU A 175 6.66 7.34 -9.53
N LEU A 176 5.46 7.34 -8.94
CA LEU A 176 4.73 8.58 -8.62
C LEU A 176 5.32 9.37 -7.44
N ASN A 177 6.06 8.71 -6.54
CA ASN A 177 6.69 9.40 -5.40
C ASN A 177 7.94 10.19 -5.82
N VAL A 178 8.63 9.78 -6.91
CA VAL A 178 9.79 10.51 -7.43
C VAL A 178 9.41 11.92 -7.87
N VAL A 179 8.23 12.06 -8.50
CA VAL A 179 7.71 13.35 -8.98
C VAL A 179 7.22 14.22 -7.82
N ASN A 180 6.57 13.62 -6.82
CA ASN A 180 5.93 14.37 -5.73
C ASN A 180 6.87 14.74 -4.58
N ASP A 181 7.92 13.95 -4.31
CA ASP A 181 8.92 14.24 -3.29
C ASP A 181 10.31 13.69 -3.67
N PRO A 182 11.09 14.46 -4.45
CA PRO A 182 12.43 14.04 -4.86
C PRO A 182 13.40 13.90 -3.67
N PHE A 183 13.20 14.67 -2.59
CA PHE A 183 14.06 14.62 -1.41
C PHE A 183 13.86 13.32 -0.62
N PHE A 184 12.60 12.93 -0.42
CA PHE A 184 12.29 11.65 0.22
C PHE A 184 12.77 10.46 -0.60
N THR A 185 12.76 10.58 -1.93
CA THR A 185 13.31 9.56 -2.84
C THR A 185 14.82 9.39 -2.67
N VAL A 186 15.58 10.50 -2.62
CA VAL A 186 17.02 10.46 -2.35
C VAL A 186 17.31 9.90 -0.97
N TYR A 187 16.55 10.30 0.05
CA TYR A 187 16.68 9.76 1.41
C TYR A 187 16.48 8.24 1.44
N ARG A 188 15.43 7.72 0.78
CA ARG A 188 15.21 6.27 0.68
C ARG A 188 16.33 5.54 -0.06
N PHE A 189 16.89 6.15 -1.10
CA PHE A 189 18.03 5.60 -1.81
C PHE A 189 19.26 5.47 -0.89
N VAL A 190 19.54 6.47 -0.05
CA VAL A 190 20.63 6.41 0.93
C VAL A 190 20.40 5.27 1.93
N CYS A 191 19.21 5.19 2.54
CA CYS A 191 18.90 4.10 3.47
C CYS A 191 18.98 2.70 2.81
N LEU A 192 18.55 2.59 1.55
CA LEU A 192 18.65 1.34 0.80
C LEU A 192 20.12 0.98 0.49
N SER A 193 20.95 1.97 0.18
CA SER A 193 22.37 1.78 -0.09
C SER A 193 23.09 1.28 1.17
N GLU A 194 22.86 1.94 2.31
CA GLU A 194 23.39 1.51 3.61
C GLU A 194 22.97 0.08 3.95
N PHE A 195 21.70 -0.27 3.67
CA PHE A 195 21.22 -1.64 3.83
C PHE A 195 21.96 -2.63 2.92
N MET A 196 22.09 -2.34 1.62
CA MET A 196 22.77 -3.23 0.66
C MET A 196 24.26 -3.41 0.96
N GLU A 197 24.94 -2.38 1.47
CA GLU A 197 26.34 -2.48 1.91
C GLU A 197 26.51 -3.36 3.14
N SER A 198 25.54 -3.33 4.06
CA SER A 198 25.58 -4.14 5.28
C SER A 198 25.17 -5.60 5.08
N ASP A 199 24.63 -5.97 3.91
CA ASP A 199 24.21 -7.34 3.59
C ASP A 199 25.35 -8.14 2.94
N ASP A 200 25.73 -9.26 3.57
CA ASP A 200 26.85 -10.12 3.14
C ASP A 200 26.67 -10.69 1.72
N ALA A 201 25.43 -10.88 1.25
CA ALA A 201 25.16 -11.45 -0.06
C ALA A 201 25.08 -10.40 -1.17
N LEU A 202 24.69 -9.17 -0.83
CA LEU A 202 24.42 -8.11 -1.81
C LEU A 202 25.55 -7.10 -1.94
N SER A 203 26.31 -6.86 -0.87
CA SER A 203 27.39 -5.88 -0.80
C SER A 203 28.37 -5.96 -1.97
N SER A 204 28.81 -7.18 -2.31
CA SER A 204 29.76 -7.40 -3.41
C SER A 204 29.19 -7.00 -4.77
N SER A 205 27.91 -7.29 -5.03
CA SER A 205 27.24 -6.94 -6.29
C SER A 205 26.96 -5.43 -6.36
N PHE A 206 26.52 -4.86 -5.24
CA PHE A 206 26.27 -3.43 -5.09
C PHE A 206 27.54 -2.60 -5.32
N ASP A 207 28.65 -2.98 -4.67
CA ASP A 207 29.95 -2.36 -4.86
C ASP A 207 30.43 -2.45 -6.31
N GLN A 208 30.28 -3.62 -6.92
CA GLN A 208 30.71 -3.83 -8.30
C GLN A 208 29.92 -2.95 -9.28
N HIS A 209 28.62 -2.76 -9.04
CA HIS A 209 27.78 -1.90 -9.87
C HIS A 209 28.26 -0.45 -9.87
N PHE A 210 28.51 0.13 -8.69
CA PHE A 210 28.98 1.51 -8.57
C PHE A 210 30.44 1.67 -9.02
N LYS A 211 31.29 0.66 -8.82
CA LYS A 211 32.64 0.61 -9.42
C LYS A 211 32.59 0.64 -10.94
N ASN A 212 31.67 -0.11 -11.56
CA ASN A 212 31.52 -0.13 -13.03
C ASN A 212 31.08 1.24 -13.59
N MET A 213 30.29 2.00 -12.83
CA MET A 213 29.89 3.36 -13.18
C MET A 213 30.96 4.41 -12.83
N ASN A 214 32.05 4.01 -12.16
CA ASN A 214 33.10 4.88 -11.66
C ASN A 214 32.56 6.03 -10.78
N ILE A 215 31.50 5.75 -10.02
CA ILE A 215 30.83 6.71 -9.13
C ILE A 215 30.52 6.00 -7.81
N GLU A 216 30.88 6.62 -6.69
CA GLU A 216 30.49 6.14 -5.36
C GLU A 216 28.99 6.38 -5.13
N HIS A 217 28.28 5.43 -4.52
CA HIS A 217 26.83 5.49 -4.34
C HIS A 217 26.36 6.74 -3.54
N LEU A 218 27.11 7.20 -2.52
CA LEU A 218 26.80 8.47 -1.84
C LEU A 218 27.01 9.70 -2.73
N ASN A 219 28.01 9.66 -3.62
CA ASN A 219 28.24 10.74 -4.58
C ASN A 219 27.16 10.75 -5.67
N PHE A 220 26.65 9.58 -6.06
CA PHE A 220 25.46 9.45 -6.90
C PHE A 220 24.24 10.08 -6.21
N ALA A 221 23.96 9.74 -4.95
CA ALA A 221 22.86 10.34 -4.18
C ALA A 221 22.98 11.88 -4.10
N ARG A 222 24.19 12.39 -3.82
CA ARG A 222 24.48 13.84 -3.82
C ARG A 222 24.26 14.48 -5.18
N HIS A 223 24.63 13.80 -6.26
CA HIS A 223 24.44 14.30 -7.61
C HIS A 223 22.94 14.41 -7.95
N VAL A 224 22.15 13.37 -7.67
CA VAL A 224 20.69 13.40 -7.82
C VAL A 224 20.08 14.52 -6.97
N MET A 225 20.47 14.64 -5.71
CA MET A 225 20.05 15.72 -4.82
C MET A 225 20.36 17.11 -5.38
N SER A 226 21.56 17.30 -5.95
CA SER A 226 21.95 18.56 -6.57
C SER A 226 21.06 18.89 -7.77
N MET A 227 20.76 17.91 -8.62
CA MET A 227 19.87 18.12 -9.76
C MET A 227 18.47 18.56 -9.30
N CYS A 228 17.94 17.97 -8.23
CA CYS A 228 16.65 18.36 -7.64
C CYS A 228 16.66 19.77 -7.02
N MET A 229 17.80 20.22 -6.49
CA MET A 229 17.96 21.57 -5.93
C MET A 229 18.14 22.65 -7.01
N PHE A 230 18.85 22.33 -8.09
CA PHE A 230 19.21 23.28 -9.16
C PHE A 230 18.23 23.30 -10.35
N SER A 231 17.25 22.39 -10.42
CA SER A 231 16.25 22.35 -11.51
C SER A 231 15.15 23.43 -11.43
N LYS A 232 15.15 24.30 -10.40
CA LYS A 232 14.15 25.38 -10.25
C LYS A 232 14.37 26.60 -11.17
N THR A 233 15.34 26.57 -12.07
CA THR A 233 15.63 27.69 -12.99
C THR A 233 15.64 27.25 -14.44
N THR A 234 14.47 26.95 -15.03
CA THR A 234 14.03 27.45 -16.36
C THR A 234 12.75 26.73 -16.81
N ASP A 235 11.72 27.53 -17.02
CA ASP A 235 10.35 27.14 -17.31
C ASP A 235 10.18 26.97 -18.83
N HIS A 236 10.61 25.83 -19.41
CA HIS A 236 10.02 25.25 -20.63
C HIS A 236 10.60 23.89 -21.09
N ASP A 237 11.82 23.52 -20.67
CA ASP A 237 12.52 22.30 -21.16
C ASP A 237 12.40 21.07 -20.21
N ASN A 238 11.75 21.22 -19.06
CA ASN A 238 11.77 20.23 -17.96
C ASN A 238 11.11 18.88 -18.26
N ARG A 239 10.26 18.77 -19.29
CA ARG A 239 9.62 17.48 -19.64
C ARG A 239 10.59 16.45 -20.22
N LEU A 240 11.70 16.88 -20.82
CA LEU A 240 12.71 15.99 -21.41
C LEU A 240 13.75 15.52 -20.39
N ALA A 241 14.10 16.35 -19.41
CA ALA A 241 15.04 15.98 -18.36
C ALA A 241 14.42 14.98 -17.36
N GLU A 242 13.16 15.19 -16.97
CA GLU A 242 12.41 14.24 -16.14
C GLU A 242 12.24 12.88 -16.83
N SER A 243 11.98 12.88 -18.15
CA SER A 243 11.88 11.65 -18.95
C SER A 243 13.21 10.87 -18.99
N ASN A 244 14.37 11.54 -19.02
CA ASN A 244 15.66 10.85 -19.11
C ASN A 244 16.14 10.30 -17.77
N VAL A 245 15.85 10.99 -16.65
CA VAL A 245 16.17 10.49 -15.31
C VAL A 245 15.27 9.30 -14.95
N VAL A 246 13.97 9.36 -15.29
CA VAL A 246 13.05 8.24 -15.14
C VAL A 246 13.45 7.07 -16.04
N SER A 247 13.80 7.31 -17.30
CA SER A 247 14.24 6.25 -18.22
C SER A 247 15.50 5.53 -17.74
N ASN A 248 16.48 6.25 -17.19
CA ASN A 248 17.70 5.65 -16.64
C ASN A 248 17.47 4.89 -15.33
N ALA A 249 16.59 5.40 -14.45
CA ALA A 249 16.20 4.70 -13.22
C ALA A 249 15.35 3.44 -13.51
N VAL A 250 14.49 3.48 -14.53
CA VAL A 250 13.69 2.33 -15.00
C VAL A 250 14.57 1.29 -15.69
N GLY A 251 15.60 1.72 -16.44
CA GLY A 251 16.61 0.83 -17.02
C GLY A 251 17.33 -0.02 -15.97
N PHE A 252 17.72 0.58 -14.84
CA PHE A 252 18.35 -0.10 -13.71
C PHE A 252 17.45 -1.19 -13.09
N CYS A 253 16.15 -0.93 -12.96
CA CYS A 253 15.19 -1.92 -12.44
C CYS A 253 14.95 -3.12 -13.38
N ILE A 254 15.14 -2.94 -14.69
CA ILE A 254 14.93 -3.99 -15.70
C ILE A 254 16.16 -4.91 -15.81
N GLU A 255 17.38 -4.39 -15.67
CA GLU A 255 18.60 -5.21 -15.73
C GLU A 255 18.75 -6.15 -14.53
N ILE A 256 18.37 -5.71 -13.32
CA ILE A 256 18.36 -6.54 -12.11
C ILE A 256 17.40 -7.75 -12.23
N LYS A 257 16.37 -7.66 -13.08
CA LYS A 257 15.43 -8.77 -13.35
C LYS A 257 15.98 -9.82 -14.34
N ARG A 258 17.07 -9.52 -15.04
CA ARG A 258 17.65 -10.37 -16.10
C ARG A 258 18.96 -11.06 -15.70
N SER A 259 19.59 -10.63 -14.62
CA SER A 259 20.77 -11.22 -13.98
C SER A 259 20.37 -12.14 -12.83
#